data_AF-A0A7W1BC06-F1
#
_entry.id   AF-A0A7W1BC06-F1
#
_cell.length_a   1.000
_cell.length_b   1.000
_cell.length_c   1.000
_cell.angle_alpha   90.00
_cell.angle_beta   90.00
_cell.angle_gamma   90.00
#
_symmetry.space_group_name_H-M   'P 1'
#
loop_
_entity.id
_entity.type
_entity.pdbx_description
1 polymer ?
#
loop_
_entity_poly.entity_id
_entity_poly.type
_entity_poly.pdbx_seq_one_letter_code
_entity_poly.pdbx_strand_id
1 'polypeptide(L)' 'MAVIRAHSDSVFALRIVFSTCLVIVLLADVYIFRIRRRLFDRDPEVVADHWAARNLRLWQVILVWLLAVDLLVMMLWRL' A
#
# COMPACT_ATOMS: atom_id res chain seq x y z
N MET A 1 -13.11 -33.34 13.91
CA MET A 1 -12.91 -33.42 12.44
C MET A 1 -13.63 -32.30 11.68
N ALA A 2 -14.88 -31.92 11.99
CA ALA A 2 -15.60 -30.84 11.27
C ALA A 2 -15.02 -29.43 11.51
N VAL A 3 -14.61 -29.11 12.74
CA VAL A 3 -14.06 -27.78 13.10
C VAL A 3 -12.73 -27.47 12.38
N ILE A 4 -11.91 -28.49 12.16
CA ILE A 4 -10.59 -28.34 11.51
C ILE A 4 -10.77 -28.01 10.01
N ARG A 5 -11.80 -28.59 9.38
CA ARG A 5 -12.12 -28.37 7.96
C ARG A 5 -12.68 -26.96 7.72
N ALA A 6 -13.58 -26.52 8.59
CA ALA A 6 -14.08 -25.13 8.57
C ALA A 6 -12.95 -24.12 8.81
N HIS A 7 -12.00 -24.42 9.70
CA HIS A 7 -10.85 -23.54 9.94
C HIS A 7 -9.93 -23.47 8.71
N SER A 8 -9.62 -24.60 8.05
CA SER A 8 -8.80 -24.57 6.84
C SER A 8 -9.47 -23.83 5.68
N ASP A 9 -10.78 -24.00 5.50
CA ASP A 9 -11.54 -23.28 4.46
C ASP A 9 -11.58 -21.77 4.74
N SER A 10 -11.71 -21.37 6.02
CA SER A 10 -11.70 -19.97 6.44
C SER A 10 -10.35 -19.30 6.17
N VAL A 11 -9.26 -19.99 6.51
CA VAL A 11 -7.89 -19.50 6.30
C VAL A 11 -7.59 -19.40 4.81
N PHE A 12 -8.07 -20.36 4.01
CA PHE A 12 -7.90 -20.36 2.56
C PHE A 12 -8.63 -19.18 1.89
N ALA A 13 -9.89 -18.94 2.27
CA ALA A 13 -10.65 -17.79 1.78
C ALA A 13 -9.99 -16.46 2.18
N LEU A 14 -9.54 -16.34 3.43
CA LEU A 14 -8.89 -15.14 3.93
C LEU A 14 -7.56 -14.85 3.21
N ARG A 15 -6.80 -15.90 2.86
CA ARG A 15 -5.59 -15.80 2.02
C ARG A 15 -5.87 -15.24 0.63
N ILE A 16 -6.96 -15.68 -0.01
CA ILE A 16 -7.37 -15.16 -1.33
C ILE A 16 -7.73 -13.68 -1.24
N VAL A 17 -8.47 -13.27 -0.21
CA VAL A 17 -8.84 -11.86 -0.01
C VAL A 17 -7.60 -11.00 0.21
N PHE A 18 -6.70 -11.40 1.11
CA PHE A 18 -5.48 -10.64 1.38
C PHE A 18 -4.55 -10.60 0.16
N SER A 19 -4.43 -11.69 -0.59
CA SER A 19 -3.64 -11.72 -1.83
C SER A 19 -4.23 -10.78 -2.90
N THR A 20 -5.56 -10.78 -3.05
CA THR A 20 -6.23 -9.86 -3.99
C THR A 20 -6.04 -8.40 -3.55
N CYS A 21 -6.18 -8.11 -2.26
CA CYS A 21 -5.90 -6.78 -1.69
C CYS A 21 -4.45 -6.36 -1.96
N LEU A 22 -3.47 -7.25 -1.75
CA LEU A 22 -2.06 -6.99 -2.02
C LEU A 22 -1.85 -6.60 -3.49
N VAL A 23 -2.45 -7.33 -4.44
CA VAL A 23 -2.34 -7.02 -5.88
C VAL A 23 -2.94 -5.65 -6.19
N ILE A 24 -4.10 -5.32 -5.64
CA ILE A 24 -4.74 -4.00 -5.83
C ILE A 24 -3.86 -2.89 -5.28
N VAL A 25 -3.29 -3.07 -4.09
CA VAL A 25 -2.33 -2.14 -3.47
C VAL A 25 -1.13 -1.96 -4.41
N LEU A 26 -0.47 -3.02 -4.86
CA LEU A 26 0.66 -2.92 -5.79
C LEU A 26 0.33 -2.21 -7.12
N LEU A 27 -0.88 -2.42 -7.66
CA LEU A 27 -1.31 -1.70 -8.87
C LEU A 27 -1.52 -0.20 -8.58
N ALA A 28 -2.11 0.13 -7.44
CA ALA A 28 -2.29 1.50 -7.00
C ALA A 28 -0.96 2.19 -6.66
N ASP A 29 0.03 1.49 -6.10
CA ASP A 29 1.42 1.95 -5.96
C ASP A 29 1.99 2.41 -7.30
N VAL A 30 1.91 1.55 -8.31
CA VAL A 30 2.41 1.85 -9.66
C VAL A 30 1.66 3.05 -10.26
N TYR A 31 0.36 3.15 -10.04
CA TYR A 31 -0.46 4.27 -10.52
C TYR A 31 -0.08 5.59 -9.85
N ILE A 32 0.09 5.60 -8.52
CA ILE A 32 0.55 6.78 -7.78
C ILE A 32 1.97 7.15 -8.22
N PHE A 33 2.86 6.19 -8.41
CA PHE A 33 4.22 6.43 -8.93
C PHE A 33 4.22 7.02 -10.34
N ARG A 34 3.23 6.68 -11.18
CA ARG A 34 3.05 7.29 -12.51
C ARG A 34 2.58 8.74 -12.40
N ILE A 35 1.60 9.00 -11.53
CA ILE A 35 0.97 10.31 -11.42
C ILE A 35 1.70 11.28 -10.46
N ARG A 36 2.72 10.79 -9.73
CA ARG A 36 3.49 11.55 -8.74
C ARG A 36 4.04 12.88 -9.26
N ARG A 37 4.39 12.95 -10.55
CA ARG A 37 4.88 14.19 -11.16
C ARG A 37 3.80 15.26 -11.30
N ARG A 38 2.55 14.85 -11.52
CA ARG A 38 1.39 15.76 -11.55
C ARG A 38 0.86 16.08 -10.16
N LEU A 39 0.85 15.10 -9.26
CA LEU A 39 0.27 15.27 -7.92
C LEU A 39 1.14 16.14 -7.00
N PHE A 40 2.45 16.10 -7.21
CA PHE A 40 3.43 16.90 -6.48
C PHE A 40 4.13 17.85 -7.44
N ASP A 41 3.39 18.50 -8.33
CA ASP A 41 3.95 19.59 -9.13
C ASP A 41 4.11 20.84 -8.26
N ARG A 42 4.95 21.79 -8.69
CA ARG A 42 5.27 22.98 -7.90
C ARG A 42 4.03 23.88 -7.80
N ASP A 43 3.56 24.12 -6.59
CA ASP A 43 2.42 25.03 -6.37
C ASP A 43 2.91 26.49 -6.46
N PRO A 44 2.41 27.30 -7.41
CA PRO A 44 2.88 28.67 -7.58
C PRO A 44 2.45 29.61 -6.45
N GLU A 45 1.45 29.24 -5.65
CA GLU A 45 0.96 30.05 -4.52
C GLU A 45 1.81 29.92 -3.23
N VAL A 46 2.70 28.92 -3.14
CA VAL A 46 3.47 28.68 -1.90
C VAL A 46 4.92 29.10 -2.11
N VAL A 47 5.26 30.29 -1.62
CA VAL A 47 6.61 30.90 -1.68
C VAL A 47 7.69 30.00 -1.05
N ALA A 48 7.29 29.13 -0.12
CA ALA A 48 8.16 28.18 0.59
C ALA A 48 8.04 26.72 0.10
N ASP A 49 7.57 26.47 -1.13
CA ASP A 49 7.60 25.11 -1.70
C ASP A 49 8.98 24.79 -2.28
N HIS A 50 9.90 24.46 -1.39
CA HIS A 50 11.26 24.06 -1.72
C HIS A 50 11.25 22.59 -2.15
N TRP A 51 12.16 22.20 -3.06
CA TRP A 51 12.28 20.82 -3.52
C TRP A 51 12.35 19.80 -2.37
N ALA A 52 13.03 20.16 -1.27
CA ALA A 52 13.16 19.34 -0.07
C ALA A 52 11.81 19.05 0.62
N ALA A 53 10.93 20.03 0.76
CA ALA A 53 9.63 19.86 1.40
C ALA A 53 8.71 18.93 0.59
N ARG A 54 8.79 19.04 -0.74
CA ARG A 54 8.04 18.20 -1.69
C ARG A 54 8.51 16.75 -1.65
N ASN A 55 9.82 16.55 -1.60
CA ASN A 55 10.40 15.22 -1.50
C ASN A 55 10.02 14.57 -0.16
N LEU A 56 9.98 15.34 0.94
CA LEU A 56 9.56 14.84 2.26
C LEU A 56 8.12 14.31 2.25
N ARG A 57 7.18 15.05 1.65
CA ARG A 57 5.78 14.60 1.52
C ARG A 57 5.66 13.31 0.71
N LEU A 58 6.43 13.22 -0.38
CA LEU A 58 6.55 12.00 -1.19
C LEU A 58 7.07 10.82 -0.36
N TRP A 59 8.17 11.03 0.36
CA TRP A 59 8.77 10.01 1.22
C TRP A 59 7.80 9.54 2.30
N GLN A 60 7.05 10.46 2.94
CA GLN A 60 6.06 10.09 3.95
C GLN A 60 4.94 9.23 3.36
N VAL A 61 4.40 9.58 2.19
CA VAL A 61 3.37 8.79 1.51
C VAL A 61 3.91 7.41 1.14
N ILE A 62 5.12 7.35 0.58
CA ILE A 62 5.79 6.08 0.23
C ILE A 62 6.04 5.22 1.47
N LEU A 63 6.48 5.80 2.59
CA LEU A 63 6.73 5.06 3.83
C LEU A 63 5.45 4.48 4.42
N VAL A 64 4.36 5.25 4.46
CA VAL A 64 3.04 4.75 4.90
C VAL A 64 2.56 3.62 3.99
N TRP A 65 2.80 3.74 2.69
CA TRP A 65 2.45 2.71 1.71
C TRP A 65 3.26 1.43 1.88
N LEU A 66 4.59 1.54 2.03
CA LEU A 66 5.46 0.40 2.31
C LEU A 66 5.04 -0.32 3.60
N LEU A 67 4.66 0.43 4.63
CA LEU A 67 4.15 -0.13 5.87
C LEU A 67 2.83 -0.92 5.65
N ALA A 68 1.92 -0.39 4.83
CA ALA A 68 0.67 -1.10 4.51
C ALA A 68 0.94 -2.42 3.76
N VAL A 69 1.85 -2.40 2.78
CA VAL A 69 2.29 -3.61 2.07
C VAL A 69 2.94 -4.61 3.04
N ASP A 70 3.83 -4.15 3.91
CA ASP A 70 4.50 -5.00 4.91
C ASP A 70 3.50 -5.69 5.84
N LEU A 71 2.50 -4.96 6.35
CA LEU A 71 1.41 -5.52 7.17
C LEU A 71 0.60 -6.57 6.42
N LEU A 72 0.27 -6.31 5.14
CA LEU A 72 -0.43 -7.26 4.27
C LEU A 72 0.38 -8.53 4.05
N VAL A 73 1.68 -8.41 3.79
CA VAL A 73 2.60 -9.54 3.59
C VAL A 73 2.77 -10.32 4.90
N MET A 74 2.96 -9.66 6.04
CA MET A 74 3.03 -10.32 7.34
C MET A 74 1.76 -11.10 7.66
N MET A 75 0.58 -10.54 7.39
CA MET A 75 -0.68 -11.25 7.59
C MET A 75 -0.77 -12.50 6.70
N LEU A 76 -0.35 -12.40 5.44
CA LEU A 76 -0.31 -13.53 4.49
C LEU A 76 0.73 -14.61 4.88
N TRP A 77 1.85 -14.21 5.47
CA TRP A 77 2.91 -15.13 5.90
C TRP A 77 2.55 -15.85 7.20
N ARG A 78 1.82 -15.17 8.10
CA ARG A 78 1.39 -15.72 9.39
C ARG A 78 0.15 -16.63 9.26
N LEU A 79 -0.63 -16.48 8.19
CA LEU A 79 -1.75 -17.34 7.81
C LEU A 79 -1.28 -18.65 7.15
#